data_AF-A0A0P1FPB1-F1
#
_entry.id   AF-A0A0P1FPB1-F1
#
_cell.length_a   1.000
_cell.length_b   1.000
_cell.length_c   1.000
_cell.angle_alpha   90.00
_cell.angle_beta   90.00
_cell.angle_gamma   90.00
#
_symmetry.space_group_name_H-M   'P 1'
#
loop_
_entity.id
_entity.type
_entity.pdbx_description
1 polymer ?
#
loop_
_entity_poly.entity_id
_entity_poly.type
_entity_poly.pdbx_seq_one_letter_code
_entity_poly.pdbx_strand_id
1 'polypeptide(L)'
;MWLFGVYPLPNLFRLIFSRSAKRPHFLVMKQVMANLRAAARTTSNLPSLSQSQIAQRWRLDADTVRKISREHHLLPVPGPWKRARYSMLDVWRIEGIPHTVALDTSLRGDLLEPLATANDLAVQCGCTPATIRNWAREGVLPSLRLGGSVRFHIFAVRGVKWSHLFGQFCSFAKVYRV
;
A
#
# COMPACT_ATOMS: atom_id res chain seq x y z
N MET A 1 67.91 -52.81 38.59
CA MET A 1 68.66 -51.71 39.22
C MET A 1 67.80 -50.45 39.06
N TRP A 2 67.18 -49.99 40.14
CA TRP A 2 66.44 -48.73 40.19
C TRP A 2 67.42 -47.54 40.13
N LEU A 3 66.98 -46.37 39.66
CA LEU A 3 67.07 -45.06 40.34
C LEU A 3 66.35 -43.98 39.47
N PHE A 4 65.31 -43.36 40.06
CA PHE A 4 64.81 -41.95 40.00
C PHE A 4 64.72 -41.22 38.64
N GLY A 5 63.60 -40.60 38.25
CA GLY A 5 62.83 -39.51 38.89
C GLY A 5 62.65 -38.43 37.78
N VAL A 6 61.52 -37.79 37.52
CA VAL A 6 60.84 -36.73 38.28
C VAL A 6 59.51 -36.40 37.54
N TYR A 7 58.39 -36.26 38.26
CA TYR A 7 57.12 -35.68 37.77
C TYR A 7 57.11 -34.14 37.95
N PRO A 8 56.32 -33.34 37.20
CA PRO A 8 54.94 -33.05 37.63
C PRO A 8 53.88 -32.81 36.50
N LEU A 9 52.63 -33.17 36.82
CA LEU A 9 51.34 -32.67 36.27
C LEU A 9 51.24 -31.13 36.39
N PRO A 10 50.33 -30.36 35.71
CA PRO A 10 48.90 -30.68 35.52
C PRO A 10 48.21 -30.08 34.26
N ASN A 11 46.97 -30.53 33.97
CA ASN A 11 45.77 -29.69 33.83
C ASN A 11 44.65 -30.38 33.02
N LEU A 12 43.63 -30.79 33.77
CA LEU A 12 42.23 -30.60 33.40
C LEU A 12 42.08 -29.28 32.62
N PHE A 13 41.33 -29.28 31.52
CA PHE A 13 40.10 -28.50 31.37
C PHE A 13 39.58 -28.61 29.95
N ARG A 14 38.35 -29.13 29.84
CA ARG A 14 37.31 -28.79 28.86
C ARG A 14 37.77 -28.02 27.61
N LEU A 15 37.73 -28.69 26.46
CA LEU A 15 37.29 -28.03 25.23
C LEU A 15 35.97 -28.66 24.79
N ILE A 16 34.93 -28.28 25.55
CA ILE A 16 33.58 -28.14 25.00
C ILE A 16 33.75 -27.16 23.84
N PHE A 17 33.79 -27.68 22.61
CA PHE A 17 33.79 -26.86 21.42
C PHE A 17 32.42 -26.19 21.35
N SER A 18 32.34 -24.99 21.95
CA SER A 18 31.20 -24.10 21.85
C SER A 18 31.03 -23.76 20.37
N ARG A 19 30.16 -24.51 19.68
CA ARG A 19 29.59 -24.11 18.39
C ARG A 19 28.77 -22.85 18.65
N SER A 20 29.50 -21.74 18.60
CA SER A 20 29.04 -20.36 18.61
C SER A 20 27.76 -20.21 17.81
N ALA A 21 26.66 -19.97 18.54
CA ALA A 21 25.33 -19.66 18.05
C ALA A 21 25.24 -18.27 17.37
N LYS A 22 26.29 -17.84 16.64
CA LYS A 22 26.36 -16.54 15.94
C LYS A 22 25.86 -16.59 14.49
N ARG A 23 25.43 -17.75 13.99
CA ARG A 23 25.00 -17.92 12.59
C ARG A 23 23.56 -17.51 12.24
N PRO A 24 22.56 -17.40 13.15
CA PRO A 24 21.22 -16.99 12.73
C PRO A 24 21.16 -15.48 12.43
N HIS A 25 21.84 -14.64 13.23
CA HIS A 25 21.75 -13.19 13.10
C HIS A 25 22.33 -12.65 11.79
N PHE A 26 23.43 -13.22 11.30
CA PHE A 26 24.06 -12.80 10.03
C PHE A 26 23.22 -13.19 8.80
N LEU A 27 22.58 -14.37 8.83
CA LEU A 27 21.68 -14.80 7.77
C LEU A 27 20.38 -13.97 7.77
N VAL A 28 19.82 -13.68 8.94
CA VAL A 28 18.69 -12.76 9.10
C VAL A 28 19.05 -11.35 8.59
N MET A 29 20.21 -10.81 8.95
CA MET A 29 20.67 -9.50 8.48
C MET A 29 20.84 -9.46 6.95
N LYS A 30 21.40 -10.52 6.34
CA LYS A 30 21.51 -10.62 4.88
C LYS A 30 20.14 -10.67 4.20
N GLN A 31 19.20 -11.43 4.76
CA GLN A 31 17.83 -11.49 4.27
C GLN A 31 17.13 -10.14 4.39
N VAL A 32 17.26 -9.46 5.54
CA VAL A 32 16.74 -8.11 5.75
C VAL A 32 17.32 -7.14 4.73
N MET A 33 18.64 -7.14 4.52
CA MET A 33 19.29 -6.28 3.53
C MET A 33 18.89 -6.61 2.09
N ALA A 34 18.68 -7.89 1.76
CA ALA A 34 18.17 -8.31 0.45
C ALA A 34 16.72 -7.83 0.24
N ASN A 35 15.86 -7.98 1.27
CA ASN A 35 14.49 -7.49 1.25
C ASN A 35 14.45 -5.96 1.14
N LEU A 36 15.32 -5.23 1.84
CA LEU A 36 15.45 -3.77 1.75
C LEU A 36 15.90 -3.33 0.35
N ARG A 37 16.87 -4.03 -0.27
CA ARG A 37 17.30 -3.76 -1.65
C ARG A 37 16.22 -4.09 -2.67
N ALA A 38 15.50 -5.20 -2.49
CA ALA A 38 14.38 -5.59 -3.34
C ALA A 38 13.26 -4.54 -3.23
N ALA A 39 12.88 -4.16 -2.01
CA ALA A 39 11.91 -3.09 -1.74
C ALA A 39 12.34 -1.77 -2.41
N ALA A 40 13.60 -1.35 -2.23
CA ALA A 40 14.15 -0.14 -2.84
C ALA A 40 14.09 -0.14 -4.38
N ARG A 41 14.34 -1.30 -5.03
CA ARG A 41 14.20 -1.47 -6.49
C ARG A 41 12.74 -1.38 -6.94
N THR A 42 11.81 -1.95 -6.18
CA THR A 42 10.38 -1.80 -6.45
C THR A 42 9.92 -0.35 -6.29
N THR A 43 10.46 0.39 -5.31
CA THR A 43 10.15 1.80 -5.12
C THR A 43 10.79 2.71 -6.17
N SER A 44 11.99 2.38 -6.67
CA SER A 44 12.67 3.18 -7.71
C SER A 44 11.97 3.12 -9.07
N ASN A 45 11.21 2.06 -9.33
CA ASN A 45 10.49 1.88 -10.59
C ASN A 45 9.11 2.56 -10.60
N LEU A 46 8.73 3.25 -9.52
CA LEU A 46 7.45 3.96 -9.47
C LEU A 46 7.58 5.37 -10.02
N PRO A 47 6.61 5.82 -10.84
CA PRO A 47 6.66 7.15 -11.41
C PRO A 47 6.48 8.22 -10.33
N SER A 48 7.30 9.27 -10.38
CA SER A 48 7.04 10.51 -9.65
C SER A 48 5.97 11.30 -10.40
N LEU A 49 4.88 11.66 -9.73
CA LEU A 49 3.77 12.41 -10.36
C LEU A 49 3.87 13.91 -10.10
N SER A 50 3.49 14.71 -11.09
CA SER A 50 3.20 16.12 -10.87
C SER A 50 1.82 16.32 -10.24
N GLN A 51 1.59 17.49 -9.66
CA GLN A 51 0.28 17.87 -9.12
C GLN A 51 -0.86 17.74 -10.15
N SER A 52 -0.61 18.08 -11.42
CA SER A 52 -1.60 17.94 -12.50
C SER A 52 -1.92 16.49 -12.84
N GLN A 53 -0.93 15.60 -12.78
CA GLN A 53 -1.14 14.16 -13.01
C GLN A 53 -1.93 13.54 -11.85
N ILE A 54 -1.66 13.95 -10.62
CA ILE A 54 -2.45 13.54 -9.44
C ILE A 54 -3.88 14.06 -9.57
N ALA A 55 -4.08 15.30 -10.03
CA ALA A 55 -5.40 15.88 -10.26
C ALA A 55 -6.21 15.09 -11.30
N GLN A 56 -5.59 14.75 -12.43
CA GLN A 56 -6.21 13.89 -13.45
C GLN A 56 -6.58 12.51 -12.89
N ARG A 57 -5.65 11.89 -12.14
CA ARG A 57 -5.87 10.58 -11.52
C ARG A 57 -7.03 10.61 -10.52
N TRP A 58 -7.11 11.61 -9.66
CA TRP A 58 -8.18 11.74 -8.68
C TRP A 58 -9.48 12.32 -9.25
N ARG A 59 -9.46 12.76 -10.52
CA ARG A 59 -10.55 13.52 -11.15
C ARG A 59 -10.97 14.70 -10.26
N LEU A 60 -9.98 15.46 -9.82
CA LEU A 60 -10.13 16.66 -9.00
C LEU A 60 -9.41 17.83 -9.66
N ASP A 61 -9.74 19.04 -9.22
CA ASP A 61 -9.00 20.22 -9.64
C ASP A 61 -7.62 20.28 -8.98
N ALA A 62 -6.65 20.87 -9.66
CA ALA A 62 -5.27 20.99 -9.20
C ALA A 62 -5.17 21.72 -7.86
N ASP A 63 -5.98 22.75 -7.60
CA ASP A 63 -5.93 23.48 -6.32
C ASP A 63 -6.46 22.64 -5.16
N THR A 64 -7.46 21.80 -5.42
CA THR A 64 -7.95 20.83 -4.44
C THR A 64 -6.87 19.83 -4.09
N VAL A 65 -6.13 19.32 -5.10
CA VAL A 65 -4.97 18.45 -4.86
C VAL A 65 -3.92 19.18 -4.02
N ARG A 66 -3.61 20.45 -4.33
CA ARG A 66 -2.64 21.24 -3.56
C ARG A 66 -3.01 21.32 -2.08
N LYS A 67 -4.30 21.53 -1.79
CA LYS A 67 -4.82 21.59 -0.43
C LYS A 67 -4.64 20.26 0.28
N ILE A 68 -5.04 19.16 -0.36
CA ILE A 68 -4.89 17.79 0.17
C ILE A 68 -3.40 17.47 0.42
N SER A 69 -2.53 17.76 -0.55
CA SER A 69 -1.09 17.52 -0.40
C SER A 69 -0.48 18.27 0.80
N ARG A 70 -0.95 19.49 1.10
CA ARG A 70 -0.51 20.25 2.27
C ARG A 70 -1.04 19.65 3.57
N GLU A 71 -2.31 19.26 3.59
CA GLU A 71 -2.98 18.66 4.76
C GLU A 71 -2.34 17.33 5.16
N HIS A 72 -1.93 16.52 4.18
CA HIS A 72 -1.25 15.25 4.40
C HIS A 72 0.29 15.38 4.47
N HIS A 73 0.83 16.60 4.50
CA HIS A 73 2.26 16.88 4.59
C HIS A 73 3.11 16.11 3.56
N LEU A 74 2.65 16.03 2.31
CA LEU A 74 3.40 15.38 1.25
C LEU A 74 4.71 16.11 0.96
N LEU A 75 5.82 15.39 1.08
CA LEU A 75 7.13 15.91 0.73
C LEU A 75 7.38 15.71 -0.77
N PRO A 76 7.90 16.74 -1.46
CA PRO A 76 8.31 16.57 -2.85
C PRO A 76 9.54 15.67 -2.92
N VAL A 77 9.59 14.83 -3.96
CA VAL A 77 10.73 13.97 -4.26
C VAL A 77 11.89 14.84 -4.74
N PRO A 78 13.12 14.65 -4.21
CA PRO A 78 14.29 15.39 -4.66
C PRO A 78 14.69 14.98 -6.08
N GLY A 79 14.99 15.96 -6.93
CA GLY A 79 15.52 15.73 -8.27
C GLY A 79 15.49 16.97 -9.16
N PRO A 80 15.92 16.85 -10.43
CA PRO A 80 16.22 17.98 -11.31
C PRO A 80 14.95 18.59 -11.95
N TRP A 81 13.85 18.68 -11.20
CA TRP A 81 12.58 19.18 -11.72
C TRP A 81 12.32 20.62 -11.28
N LYS A 82 11.94 21.47 -12.24
CA LYS A 82 11.53 22.87 -11.96
C LYS A 82 10.27 22.96 -11.10
N ARG A 83 9.42 21.93 -11.11
CA ARG A 83 8.17 21.87 -10.33
C ARG A 83 8.22 20.66 -9.39
N ALA A 84 7.62 20.82 -8.21
CA ALA A 84 7.48 19.76 -7.22
C ALA A 84 6.80 18.52 -7.83
N ARG A 85 7.38 17.36 -7.54
CA ARG A 85 6.84 16.05 -7.88
C ARG A 85 6.70 15.22 -6.61
N TYR A 86 5.72 14.33 -6.59
CA TYR A 86 5.40 13.52 -5.43
C TYR A 86 5.56 12.03 -5.76
N SER A 87 5.94 11.25 -4.75
CA SER A 87 6.10 9.80 -4.88
C SER A 87 4.73 9.14 -5.04
N MET A 88 4.59 8.22 -5.98
CA MET A 88 3.36 7.44 -6.14
C MET A 88 3.00 6.68 -4.84
N LEU A 89 3.98 6.24 -4.05
CA LEU A 89 3.71 5.56 -2.78
C LEU A 89 3.00 6.46 -1.77
N ASP A 90 3.38 7.73 -1.71
CA ASP A 90 2.75 8.67 -0.79
C ASP A 90 1.35 9.07 -1.28
N VAL A 91 1.17 9.15 -2.61
CA VAL A 91 -0.16 9.32 -3.24
C VAL A 91 -1.07 8.14 -2.88
N TRP A 92 -0.60 6.90 -3.04
CA TRP A 92 -1.34 5.69 -2.66
C TRP A 92 -1.62 5.60 -1.15
N ARG A 93 -0.72 6.13 -0.31
CA ARG A 93 -0.95 6.23 1.14
C ARG A 93 -2.16 7.13 1.44
N ILE A 94 -2.30 8.26 0.76
CA ILE A 94 -3.48 9.13 0.88
C ILE A 94 -4.73 8.44 0.37
N GLU A 95 -4.59 7.64 -0.69
CA GLU A 95 -5.68 6.82 -1.23
C GLU A 95 -6.11 5.68 -0.28
N GLY A 96 -5.40 5.47 0.83
CA GLY A 96 -5.72 4.44 1.82
C GLY A 96 -5.27 3.03 1.40
N ILE A 97 -4.43 2.92 0.37
CA ILE A 97 -3.88 1.63 -0.07
C ILE A 97 -2.80 1.19 0.92
N PRO A 98 -2.89 -0.02 1.52
CA PRO A 98 -1.88 -0.49 2.44
C PRO A 98 -0.56 -0.74 1.70
N HIS A 99 0.55 -0.48 2.39
CA HIS A 99 1.89 -0.56 1.79
C HIS A 99 2.22 -1.96 1.23
N THR A 100 1.65 -3.01 1.81
CA THR A 100 1.81 -4.39 1.32
C THR A 100 1.22 -4.58 -0.07
N VAL A 101 0.06 -3.98 -0.34
CA VAL A 101 -0.62 -4.02 -1.65
C VAL A 101 0.06 -3.08 -2.64
N ALA A 102 0.52 -1.92 -2.20
CA ALA A 102 1.27 -0.97 -3.02
C ALA A 102 2.57 -1.54 -3.61
N LEU A 103 3.24 -2.43 -2.88
CA LEU A 103 4.45 -3.09 -3.36
C LEU A 103 4.18 -4.28 -4.30
N ASP A 104 2.97 -4.82 -4.30
CA ASP A 104 2.60 -5.92 -5.17
C ASP A 104 2.69 -5.48 -6.64
N THR A 105 3.50 -6.19 -7.41
CA THR A 105 3.75 -5.85 -8.81
C THR A 105 2.60 -6.34 -9.70
N SER A 106 1.85 -7.35 -9.28
CA SER A 106 0.72 -7.90 -10.04
C SER A 106 -0.45 -6.92 -10.11
N LEU A 107 -0.76 -6.25 -8.99
CA LEU A 107 -1.85 -5.28 -8.89
C LEU A 107 -1.45 -3.88 -9.38
N ARG A 108 -0.19 -3.67 -9.76
CA ARG A 108 0.33 -2.34 -10.11
C ARG A 108 -0.42 -1.70 -11.27
N GLY A 109 -0.83 -2.47 -12.28
CA GLY A 109 -1.62 -1.94 -13.41
C GLY A 109 -2.94 -1.33 -12.94
N ASP A 110 -3.70 -2.09 -12.16
CA ASP A 110 -4.99 -1.67 -11.60
C ASP A 110 -4.84 -0.50 -10.61
N LEU A 111 -3.76 -0.50 -9.82
CA LEU A 111 -3.46 0.61 -8.91
C LEU A 111 -3.11 1.89 -9.66
N LEU A 112 -2.58 1.84 -10.88
CA LEU A 112 -2.24 3.04 -11.66
C LEU A 112 -3.44 3.65 -12.39
N GLU A 113 -4.57 2.94 -12.45
CA GLU A 113 -5.80 3.47 -13.05
C GLU A 113 -6.33 4.71 -12.31
N PRO A 114 -6.94 5.66 -13.03
CA PRO A 114 -7.59 6.82 -12.42
C PRO A 114 -8.76 6.37 -11.54
N LEU A 115 -9.02 7.13 -10.49
CA LEU A 115 -10.15 6.90 -9.59
C LEU A 115 -11.47 7.10 -10.34
N ALA A 116 -12.41 6.19 -10.11
CA ALA A 116 -13.76 6.30 -10.63
C ALA A 116 -14.58 7.29 -9.80
N THR A 117 -15.43 8.05 -10.48
CA THR A 117 -16.47 8.87 -9.84
C THR A 117 -17.72 8.02 -9.59
N ALA A 118 -18.60 8.52 -8.73
CA ALA A 118 -19.92 7.90 -8.53
C ALA A 118 -20.73 7.81 -9.83
N ASN A 119 -20.52 8.73 -10.78
CA ASN A 119 -21.19 8.70 -12.07
C ASN A 119 -20.66 7.56 -12.96
N ASP A 120 -19.35 7.36 -13.01
CA ASP A 120 -18.77 6.26 -13.79
C ASP A 120 -19.24 4.90 -13.27
N LEU A 121 -19.27 4.73 -11.95
CA LEU A 121 -19.76 3.50 -11.31
C LEU A 121 -21.27 3.30 -11.51
N ALA A 122 -22.04 4.38 -11.46
CA ALA A 122 -23.48 4.33 -11.70
C ALA A 122 -23.80 3.76 -13.09
N VAL A 123 -23.06 4.19 -14.12
CA VAL A 123 -23.18 3.66 -15.48
C VAL A 123 -22.81 2.17 -15.52
N GLN A 124 -21.71 1.77 -14.88
CA GLN A 124 -21.29 0.36 -14.83
C GLN A 124 -22.28 -0.55 -14.10
N CYS A 125 -22.90 -0.06 -13.03
CA CYS A 125 -23.83 -0.82 -12.19
C CYS A 125 -25.30 -0.70 -12.65
N GLY A 126 -25.60 0.13 -13.65
CA GLY A 126 -26.97 0.39 -14.11
C GLY A 126 -27.87 1.05 -13.04
N CYS A 127 -27.31 1.88 -12.16
CA CYS A 127 -28.06 2.53 -11.07
C CYS A 127 -27.84 4.05 -11.06
N THR A 128 -28.49 4.77 -10.15
CA THR A 128 -28.31 6.22 -10.03
C THR A 128 -27.05 6.55 -9.21
N PRO A 129 -26.34 7.67 -9.50
CA PRO A 129 -25.19 8.09 -8.70
C PRO A 129 -25.51 8.39 -7.22
N ALA A 130 -26.78 8.64 -6.90
CA ALA A 130 -27.24 8.78 -5.52
C ALA A 130 -27.17 7.44 -4.77
N THR A 131 -27.53 6.35 -5.45
CA THR A 131 -27.46 4.98 -4.89
C THR A 131 -26.02 4.61 -4.56
N ILE A 132 -25.08 4.85 -5.49
CA ILE A 132 -23.64 4.63 -5.25
C ILE A 132 -23.14 5.42 -4.03
N ARG A 133 -23.57 6.68 -3.88
CA ARG A 133 -23.19 7.51 -2.73
C ARG A 133 -23.78 6.99 -1.41
N ASN A 134 -24.99 6.43 -1.43
CA ASN A 134 -25.59 5.80 -0.25
C ASN A 134 -24.84 4.53 0.13
N TRP A 135 -24.53 3.65 -0.84
CA TRP A 135 -23.70 2.46 -0.59
C TRP A 135 -22.31 2.78 -0.05
N ALA A 136 -21.70 3.88 -0.52
CA ALA A 136 -20.45 4.37 0.03
C ALA A 136 -20.57 4.88 1.48
N ARG A 137 -21.71 5.49 1.84
CA ARG A 137 -21.99 5.94 3.22
C ARG A 137 -22.27 4.77 4.16
N GLU A 138 -22.96 3.75 3.67
CA GLU A 138 -23.30 2.52 4.41
C GLU A 138 -22.11 1.56 4.53
N GLY A 139 -20.99 1.83 3.84
CA GLY A 139 -19.79 1.00 3.88
C GLY A 139 -19.88 -0.27 3.03
N VAL A 140 -20.91 -0.39 2.19
CA VAL A 140 -21.10 -1.50 1.24
C VAL A 140 -20.03 -1.48 0.16
N LEU A 141 -19.65 -0.27 -0.30
CA LEU A 141 -18.59 -0.07 -1.27
C LEU A 141 -17.36 0.56 -0.62
N PRO A 142 -16.14 0.01 -0.87
CA PRO A 142 -14.91 0.63 -0.41
C PRO A 142 -14.76 1.99 -1.10
N SER A 143 -14.83 3.06 -0.31
CA SER A 143 -14.85 4.42 -0.82
C SER A 143 -13.76 5.26 -0.17
N LEU A 144 -13.24 6.20 -0.96
CA LEU A 144 -12.20 7.13 -0.56
C LEU A 144 -12.77 8.55 -0.59
N ARG A 145 -12.52 9.34 0.46
CA ARG A 145 -12.92 10.75 0.52
C ARG A 145 -11.71 11.63 0.24
N LEU A 146 -11.76 12.36 -0.88
CA LEU A 146 -10.73 13.33 -1.27
C LEU A 146 -11.37 14.70 -1.49
N GLY A 147 -10.94 15.70 -0.72
CA GLY A 147 -11.38 17.09 -0.90
C GLY A 147 -12.90 17.28 -0.79
N GLY A 148 -13.58 16.46 0.03
CA GLY A 148 -15.04 16.49 0.18
C GLY A 148 -15.83 15.67 -0.85
N SER A 149 -15.17 15.13 -1.88
CA SER A 149 -15.78 14.24 -2.87
C SER A 149 -15.45 12.77 -2.61
N VAL A 150 -16.39 11.88 -2.91
CA VAL A 150 -16.18 10.43 -2.84
C VAL A 150 -15.60 9.92 -4.17
N ARG A 151 -14.60 9.04 -4.06
CA ARG A 151 -13.88 8.41 -5.17
C ARG A 151 -13.71 6.93 -4.89
N PHE A 152 -13.54 6.14 -5.95
CA PHE A 152 -13.51 4.69 -5.85
C PHE A 152 -12.38 4.09 -6.68
N HIS A 153 -11.76 3.06 -6.13
CA HIS A 153 -10.87 2.20 -6.88
C HIS A 153 -11.67 1.10 -7.59
N ILE A 154 -11.54 1.01 -8.91
CA ILE A 154 -12.30 0.04 -9.72
C ILE A 154 -12.00 -1.40 -9.28
N PHE A 155 -10.73 -1.72 -9.01
CA PHE A 155 -10.35 -3.06 -8.54
C PHE A 155 -11.03 -3.44 -7.22
N ALA A 156 -11.17 -2.47 -6.29
CA ALA A 156 -11.80 -2.70 -5.00
C ALA A 156 -13.31 -2.94 -5.15
N VAL A 157 -13.94 -2.25 -6.11
CA VAL A 157 -15.37 -2.41 -6.43
C VAL A 157 -15.64 -3.75 -7.14
N ARG A 158 -14.75 -4.20 -8.03
CA ARG A 158 -14.87 -5.52 -8.70
C ARG A 158 -14.82 -6.69 -7.72
N GLY A 159 -14.12 -6.54 -6.60
CA GLY A 159 -14.06 -7.56 -5.55
C GLY A 159 -15.37 -7.74 -4.77
N VAL A 160 -16.33 -6.80 -4.90
CA VAL A 160 -17.62 -6.87 -4.22
C VAL A 160 -18.54 -7.84 -4.96
N LYS A 161 -18.94 -8.93 -4.30
CA LYS A 161 -19.92 -9.87 -4.84
C LYS A 161 -21.31 -9.25 -4.81
N TRP A 162 -21.71 -8.69 -5.94
CA TRP A 162 -23.00 -8.02 -6.14
C TRP A 162 -24.24 -8.91 -5.92
N SER A 163 -24.08 -10.23 -6.04
CA SER A 163 -25.18 -11.20 -5.96
C SER A 163 -25.96 -11.16 -4.65
N HIS A 164 -25.35 -10.74 -3.54
CA HIS A 164 -26.06 -10.58 -2.26
C HIS A 164 -26.73 -9.22 -2.10
N LEU A 165 -26.24 -8.18 -2.78
CA LEU A 165 -26.72 -6.80 -2.63
C LEU A 165 -27.94 -6.51 -3.50
N PHE A 166 -28.01 -7.07 -4.70
CA PHE A 166 -29.19 -6.89 -5.55
C PHE A 166 -30.47 -7.49 -4.93
N GLY A 167 -30.36 -8.60 -4.17
CA GLY A 167 -31.49 -9.20 -3.46
C GLY A 167 -31.99 -8.39 -2.26
N GLN A 168 -31.08 -7.72 -1.52
CA GLN A 168 -31.44 -6.93 -0.33
C GLN A 168 -31.91 -5.51 -0.67
N PHE A 169 -31.34 -4.87 -1.69
CA PHE A 169 -31.60 -3.44 -1.97
C PHE A 169 -32.66 -3.18 -3.06
N CYS A 170 -32.97 -4.15 -3.94
CA CYS A 170 -34.12 -4.03 -4.84
C CYS A 170 -35.45 -3.93 -4.08
N SER A 171 -35.51 -4.40 -2.83
CA SER A 171 -36.69 -4.21 -1.98
C SER A 171 -36.84 -2.77 -1.48
N PHE A 172 -35.75 -2.00 -1.39
CA PHE A 172 -35.78 -0.57 -1.01
C PHE A 172 -35.95 0.38 -2.21
N ALA A 173 -35.48 -0.01 -3.40
CA ALA A 173 -35.61 0.81 -4.61
C ALA A 173 -37.07 1.01 -5.09
N LYS A 174 -38.04 0.23 -4.56
CA LYS A 174 -39.48 0.46 -4.80
C LYS A 174 -40.09 1.56 -3.93
N VAL A 175 -39.39 2.08 -2.92
CA VAL A 175 -39.98 2.98 -1.90
C VAL A 175 -39.80 4.47 -2.22
N TYR A 176 -38.96 4.84 -3.19
CA TYR A 176 -38.73 6.26 -3.55
C TYR A 176 -39.08 6.58 -5.01
N ARG A 177 -40.24 6.09 -5.46
CA ARG A 177 -40.93 6.63 -6.64
C ARG A 177 -42.04 7.56 -6.12
N VAL A 178 -41.71 8.83 -5.93
CA VAL A 178 -42.68 9.93 -5.77
C VAL A 178 -42.34 10.98 -6.80
#